data_AF-A0A2X3K2T8-F1
#
_entry.id   AF-A0A2X3K2T8-F1
#
_cell.length_a   1.000
_cell.length_b   1.000
_cell.length_c   1.000
_cell.angle_alpha   90.00
_cell.angle_beta   90.00
_cell.angle_gamma   90.00
#
_symmetry.space_group_name_H-M   'P 1'
#
loop_
_entity.id
_entity.type
_entity.pdbx_description
1 polymer ?
#
loop_
_entity_poly.entity_id
_entity_poly.type
_entity_poly.pdbx_seq_one_letter_code
_entity_poly.pdbx_strand_id
1 'polypeptide(L)'
;MGIIVLTLCLTLLKGRETETSPVKMNLPGLTLLVLGVGGLQIMLDKGRDLDWFNSSTIIILTVVSVISLISLVIWESTSENPILDLSLFKSRNFTIGIVSITCAYLFYSGSDRPYAAVTPGNDGV
;
A
#
# COMPACT_ATOMS: atom_id res chain seq x y z
N MET A 1 -1.72 -26.74 11.29
CA MET A 1 -2.28 -26.06 10.09
C MET A 1 -1.19 -25.51 9.17
N GLY A 2 -0.23 -24.70 9.65
CA GLY A 2 0.84 -24.15 8.80
C GLY A 2 1.74 -25.19 8.09
N ILE A 3 2.05 -26.31 8.74
CA ILE A 3 2.84 -27.41 8.14
C ILE A 3 2.09 -28.07 6.98
N ILE A 4 0.77 -28.24 7.09
CA ILE A 4 -0.06 -28.85 6.02
C ILE A 4 -0.08 -27.91 4.80
N VAL A 5 -0.20 -26.60 5.04
CA VAL A 5 -0.15 -25.59 3.98
C VAL A 5 1.22 -25.56 3.30
N LEU A 6 2.31 -25.63 4.07
CA LEU A 6 3.67 -25.67 3.53
C LEU A 6 3.87 -26.91 2.65
N THR A 7 3.49 -28.10 3.13
CA THR A 7 3.62 -29.34 2.37
C THR A 7 2.80 -29.31 1.09
N LEU A 8 1.56 -28.81 1.16
CA LEU A 8 0.68 -28.71 -0.02
C LEU A 8 1.23 -27.69 -1.04
N CYS A 9 1.72 -26.55 -0.57
CA CYS A 9 2.33 -25.50 -1.40
C CYS A 9 3.57 -26.02 -2.14
N LEU A 10 4.47 -26.70 -1.44
CA LEU A 10 5.67 -27.28 -2.03
C LEU A 10 5.33 -28.37 -3.05
N THR A 11 4.32 -29.19 -2.78
CA THR A 11 3.91 -30.27 -3.69
C THR A 11 3.26 -29.73 -4.97
N LEU A 12 2.48 -28.65 -4.87
CA LEU A 12 1.81 -28.01 -6.02
C LEU A 12 2.75 -27.15 -6.87
N LEU A 13 3.72 -26.46 -6.27
CA LEU A 13 4.68 -25.62 -6.99
C LEU A 13 5.81 -26.41 -7.66
N LYS A 14 6.16 -27.59 -7.12
CA LYS A 14 7.23 -28.45 -7.65
C LYS A 14 7.01 -28.92 -9.10
N GLY A 15 5.80 -28.82 -9.63
CA GLY A 15 5.48 -29.17 -11.02
C GLY A 15 5.40 -27.98 -11.99
N ARG A 16 5.65 -26.75 -11.54
CA ARG A 16 5.52 -25.53 -12.37
C ARG A 16 6.88 -24.91 -12.63
N GLU A 17 7.74 -25.63 -13.35
CA GLU A 17 8.94 -25.06 -13.97
C GLU A 17 8.50 -24.16 -15.14
N THR A 18 8.03 -22.97 -14.80
CA THR A 18 7.87 -21.90 -15.78
C THR A 18 9.28 -21.44 -16.08
N GLU A 19 9.69 -21.46 -17.36
CA GLU A 19 11.02 -21.00 -17.78
C GLU A 19 11.32 -19.66 -17.11
N THR A 20 12.26 -19.70 -16.16
CA THR A 20 12.74 -18.53 -15.44
C THR A 20 13.62 -17.75 -16.40
N SER A 21 12.99 -17.04 -17.34
CA SER A 21 13.64 -15.94 -18.03
C SER A 21 14.12 -14.98 -16.94
N PRO A 22 15.42 -14.67 -16.86
CA PRO A 22 15.92 -13.70 -15.91
C PRO A 22 15.33 -12.35 -16.30
N VAL A 23 14.17 -12.02 -15.73
CA VAL A 23 13.60 -10.68 -15.81
C VAL A 23 14.67 -9.78 -15.21
N LYS A 24 15.32 -8.98 -16.07
CA LYS A 24 16.31 -8.00 -15.64
C LYS A 24 15.58 -7.07 -14.67
N MET A 25 15.88 -7.23 -13.39
CA MET A 25 15.25 -6.45 -12.34
C MET A 25 15.61 -4.98 -12.54
N ASN A 26 14.60 -4.13 -12.69
CA ASN A 26 14.79 -2.69 -12.89
C ASN A 26 15.09 -2.04 -11.54
N LEU A 27 16.35 -2.13 -11.11
CA LEU A 27 16.85 -1.50 -9.88
C LEU A 27 16.48 -0.02 -9.76
N PRO A 28 16.50 0.81 -10.83
CA PRO A 28 16.07 2.21 -10.75
C PRO A 28 14.60 2.33 -10.36
N GLY A 29 13.70 1.65 -11.07
CA GLY A 29 12.26 1.66 -10.78
C GLY A 29 11.96 1.18 -9.36
N LEU A 30 12.63 0.11 -8.91
CA LEU A 30 12.50 -0.40 -7.54
C LEU A 30 12.96 0.63 -6.49
N THR A 31 14.06 1.31 -6.74
CA THR A 31 14.61 2.32 -5.81
C THR A 31 13.66 3.51 -5.70
N LEU A 32 13.14 4.00 -6.83
CA LEU A 32 12.15 5.07 -6.85
C LEU A 32 10.84 4.64 -6.17
N LEU A 33 10.45 3.36 -6.28
CA LEU A 33 9.28 2.80 -5.60
C LEU A 33 9.46 2.83 -4.08
N VAL A 34 10.59 2.35 -3.59
CA VAL A 34 10.90 2.33 -2.16
C VAL A 34 10.97 3.76 -1.61
N LEU A 35 11.63 4.70 -2.32
CA LEU A 35 11.73 6.09 -1.88
C LEU A 35 10.39 6.83 -1.93
N GLY A 36 9.62 6.64 -3.01
CA GLY A 36 8.32 7.28 -3.21
C GLY A 36 7.26 6.72 -2.28
N VAL A 37 6.93 5.44 -2.43
CA VAL A 37 5.87 4.77 -1.68
C VAL A 37 6.28 4.56 -0.23
N GLY A 38 7.52 4.16 0.04
CA GLY A 38 8.02 4.00 1.42
C GLY A 38 8.12 5.34 2.15
N GLY A 39 8.58 6.40 1.47
CA GLY A 39 8.56 7.76 2.02
C GLY A 39 7.14 8.25 2.33
N LEU A 40 6.16 7.96 1.45
CA LEU A 40 4.75 8.29 1.68
C LEU A 40 4.17 7.51 2.87
N GLN A 41 4.48 6.22 2.98
CA GLN A 41 4.05 5.39 4.10
C GLN A 41 4.58 5.95 5.42
N ILE A 42 5.87 6.31 5.50
CA ILE A 42 6.46 6.89 6.72
C ILE A 42 5.80 8.24 7.03
N MET A 43 5.57 9.08 6.02
CA MET A 43 4.88 10.36 6.19
C MET A 43 3.47 10.18 6.79
N LEU A 44 2.70 9.18 6.33
CA LEU A 44 1.36 8.90 6.84
C LEU A 44 1.38 8.23 8.23
N ASP A 45 2.33 7.32 8.47
CA ASP A 45 2.52 6.66 9.77
C ASP A 45 2.89 7.66 10.86
N LYS A 46 3.86 8.54 10.58
CA LYS A 46 4.39 9.54 11.51
C LYS A 46 3.68 10.89 11.42
N GLY A 47 2.72 11.05 10.50
CA GLY A 47 2.07 12.33 10.23
C GLY A 47 1.40 12.92 11.46
N ARG A 48 0.66 12.10 12.21
CA ARG A 48 0.03 12.54 13.46
C ARG A 48 1.03 12.79 14.60
N ASP A 49 2.11 12.02 14.66
CA ASP A 49 3.13 12.12 15.70
C ASP A 49 4.01 13.38 15.54
N LEU A 50 4.20 13.84 14.30
CA LEU A 50 5.05 14.97 13.94
C LEU A 50 4.27 16.23 13.58
N ASP A 51 3.06 16.42 14.12
CA ASP A 51 2.20 17.60 13.84
C ASP A 51 1.96 17.86 12.34
N TRP A 52 1.89 16.80 11.53
CA TRP A 52 1.59 16.85 10.10
C TRP A 52 2.51 17.84 9.36
N PHE A 53 1.93 18.66 8.48
CA PHE A 53 2.65 19.65 7.67
C PHE A 53 3.19 20.84 8.48
N ASN A 54 3.03 20.86 9.81
CA ASN A 54 3.66 21.85 10.66
C ASN A 54 5.14 21.51 10.95
N SER A 55 5.54 20.25 10.81
CA SER A 55 6.93 19.82 10.98
C SER A 55 7.70 19.82 9.66
N SER A 56 8.87 20.45 9.67
CA SER A 56 9.81 20.45 8.55
C SER A 56 10.16 19.04 8.06
N THR A 57 10.20 18.05 8.96
CA THR A 57 10.48 16.65 8.61
C THR A 57 9.40 16.06 7.70
N ILE A 58 8.12 16.28 8.03
CA ILE A 58 7.00 15.78 7.22
C ILE A 58 7.00 16.46 5.84
N ILE A 59 7.25 17.77 5.80
CA ILE A 59 7.34 18.52 4.53
C ILE A 59 8.44 17.93 3.63
N ILE A 60 9.63 17.66 4.17
CA ILE A 60 10.73 17.05 3.41
C ILE A 60 10.32 15.67 2.89
N LEU A 61 9.72 14.83 3.74
CA LEU A 61 9.23 13.51 3.33
C LEU A 61 8.17 13.60 2.23
N THR A 62 7.23 14.54 2.34
CA THR A 62 6.21 14.78 1.31
C THR A 62 6.86 15.18 -0.02
N VAL A 63 7.79 16.13 -0.01
CA VAL A 63 8.46 16.60 -1.24
C VAL A 63 9.26 15.48 -1.90
N VAL A 64 10.08 14.76 -1.12
CA VAL A 64 10.88 13.64 -1.62
C VAL A 64 9.99 12.52 -2.17
N SER A 65 8.92 12.19 -1.46
CA SER A 65 7.97 11.17 -1.88
C SER A 65 7.25 11.56 -3.17
N VAL A 66 6.75 12.78 -3.27
CA VAL A 66 6.05 13.27 -4.47
C VAL A 66 6.97 13.29 -5.68
N ILE A 67 8.19 13.83 -5.54
CA ILE A 67 9.17 13.86 -6.65
C ILE A 67 9.53 12.44 -7.08
N SER A 68 9.74 11.53 -6.14
CA SER A 68 10.08 10.13 -6.42
C SER A 68 8.92 9.39 -7.10
N LEU A 69 7.67 9.62 -6.67
CA LEU A 69 6.47 9.04 -7.29
C LEU A 69 6.24 9.55 -8.71
N ILE A 70 6.40 10.85 -8.95
CA ILE A 70 6.28 11.42 -10.31
C ILE A 70 7.37 10.83 -11.22
N SER A 71 8.61 10.82 -10.73
CA SER A 71 9.74 10.24 -11.46
C SER A 71 9.52 8.74 -11.73
N LEU A 72 8.91 8.01 -10.79
CA LEU A 72 8.56 6.61 -10.94
C LEU A 72 7.52 6.41 -12.05
N VAL A 73 6.45 7.21 -12.06
CA VAL A 73 5.41 7.08 -13.10
C VAL A 73 6.00 7.35 -14.49
N ILE A 74 6.85 8.37 -14.63
CA ILE A 74 7.52 8.68 -15.89
C ILE A 74 8.47 7.54 -16.31
N TRP A 75 9.26 7.02 -15.37
CA TRP A 75 10.22 5.94 -15.61
C TRP A 75 9.52 4.64 -15.99
N GLU A 76 8.55 4.20 -15.21
CA GLU A 76 7.80 2.96 -15.42
C GLU A 76 6.97 3.01 -16.70
N SER A 77 6.40 4.18 -17.06
CA SER A 77 5.69 4.33 -18.33
C SER A 77 6.60 4.28 -19.56
N THR A 78 7.90 4.53 -19.40
CA THR A 78 8.88 4.55 -20.51
C THR A 78 9.75 3.27 -20.54
N SER A 79 9.84 2.54 -19.42
CA SER A 79 10.69 1.36 -19.27
C SER A 79 10.15 0.17 -20.06
N GLU A 80 11.06 -0.55 -20.73
CA GLU A 80 10.76 -1.76 -21.50
C GLU A 80 10.41 -2.97 -20.62
N ASN A 81 10.85 -2.92 -19.35
CA ASN A 81 10.48 -3.88 -18.33
C ASN A 81 9.93 -3.08 -17.12
N PRO A 82 8.62 -2.82 -17.03
CA PRO A 82 8.05 -2.15 -15.87
C PRO A 82 7.98 -3.12 -14.67
N ILE A 83 8.34 -2.65 -13.48
CA ILE A 83 8.10 -3.36 -12.21
C ILE A 83 6.65 -3.21 -11.77
N LEU A 84 6.05 -2.06 -12.04
CA LEU A 84 4.63 -1.80 -11.82
C LEU A 84 3.90 -1.71 -13.16
N ASP A 85 3.00 -2.67 -13.40
CA ASP A 85 2.08 -2.56 -14.53
C ASP A 85 0.97 -1.53 -14.22
N LEU A 86 1.25 -0.27 -14.56
CA LEU A 86 0.32 0.86 -14.43
C LEU A 86 -0.95 0.68 -15.28
N SER A 87 -0.93 -0.20 -16.28
CA SER A 87 -2.11 -0.52 -17.11
C SER A 87 -3.21 -1.18 -16.28
N LEU A 88 -2.85 -1.87 -15.19
CA LEU A 88 -3.82 -2.47 -14.27
C LEU A 88 -4.74 -1.42 -13.66
N PHE A 89 -4.22 -0.25 -13.27
CA PHE A 89 -5.03 0.86 -12.76
C PHE A 89 -5.95 1.50 -13.81
N LYS A 90 -5.65 1.29 -15.10
CA LYS A 90 -6.55 1.68 -16.20
C LYS A 90 -7.73 0.70 -16.35
N SER A 91 -7.58 -0.54 -15.86
CA SER A 91 -8.64 -1.54 -15.88
C SER A 91 -9.70 -1.23 -14.82
N ARG A 92 -10.95 -1.09 -15.28
CA ARG A 92 -12.10 -0.80 -14.41
C ARG A 92 -12.26 -1.86 -13.30
N ASN A 93 -11.97 -3.11 -13.58
CA ASN A 93 -12.11 -4.21 -12.61
C ASN A 93 -11.13 -4.06 -11.45
N PHE A 94 -9.88 -3.68 -11.73
CA PHE A 94 -8.85 -3.50 -10.72
C PHE A 94 -9.15 -2.28 -9.84
N THR A 95 -9.51 -1.15 -10.46
CA THR A 95 -9.87 0.07 -9.75
C THR A 95 -11.12 -0.11 -8.88
N ILE A 96 -12.15 -0.81 -9.36
CA ILE A 96 -13.31 -1.16 -8.54
C ILE A 96 -12.90 -2.02 -7.34
N GLY A 97 -12.00 -3.00 -7.53
CA GLY A 97 -11.49 -3.82 -6.43
C GLY A 97 -10.80 -2.99 -5.35
N ILE A 98 -9.91 -2.06 -5.74
CA ILE A 98 -9.23 -1.15 -4.81
C ILE A 98 -10.23 -0.24 -4.09
N VAL A 99 -11.16 0.37 -4.83
CA VAL A 99 -12.18 1.24 -4.23
C VAL A 99 -13.05 0.46 -3.24
N SER A 100 -13.45 -0.77 -3.60
CA SER A 100 -14.26 -1.65 -2.74
C SER A 100 -13.55 -1.95 -1.42
N ILE A 101 -12.27 -2.35 -1.46
CA ILE A 101 -11.54 -2.69 -0.23
C ILE A 101 -11.23 -1.46 0.62
N THR A 102 -10.91 -0.32 0.01
CA THR A 102 -10.72 0.95 0.73
C THR A 102 -12.02 1.37 1.41
N CYS A 103 -13.15 1.28 0.71
CA CYS A 103 -14.46 1.61 1.25
C CYS A 103 -14.83 0.69 2.42
N ALA A 104 -14.63 -0.62 2.27
CA ALA A 104 -14.86 -1.58 3.35
C ALA A 104 -14.00 -1.28 4.60
N TYR A 105 -12.72 -0.94 4.41
CA TYR A 105 -11.84 -0.56 5.51
C TYR A 105 -12.28 0.74 6.22
N LEU A 106 -12.75 1.73 5.46
CA LEU A 106 -13.31 2.97 6.01
C LEU A 106 -14.58 2.71 6.81
N PHE A 107 -15.47 1.84 6.32
CA PHE A 107 -16.67 1.44 7.07
C PHE A 107 -16.31 0.69 8.35
N TYR A 108 -15.39 -0.26 8.27
CA TYR A 108 -14.93 -1.04 9.42
C TYR A 108 -14.30 -0.14 10.51
N SER A 109 -13.37 0.73 10.12
CA SER A 109 -12.77 1.70 11.05
C SER A 109 -13.78 2.71 11.63
N GLY A 110 -14.89 2.95 10.93
CA GLY A 110 -16.01 3.74 11.42
C GLY A 110 -16.93 2.99 12.38
N SER A 111 -17.16 1.69 12.17
CA SER A 111 -18.04 0.86 13.02
C SER A 111 -17.44 0.52 14.37
N ASP A 112 -16.11 0.53 14.48
CA ASP A 112 -15.41 0.27 15.75
C ASP A 112 -15.43 1.47 16.71
N ARG A 113 -16.10 2.58 16.36
CA ARG A 113 -16.31 3.70 17.29
C ARG A 113 -17.38 3.30 18.33
N PRO A 114 -16.98 3.11 19.60
CA PRO A 114 -17.85 2.47 20.58
C PRO A 114 -19.01 3.38 20.95
N TYR A 115 -20.12 2.74 21.30
CA TYR A 115 -21.30 3.23 22.01
C TYR A 115 -21.00 3.85 23.40
N ALA A 116 -19.83 4.49 23.58
CA ALA A 116 -19.37 5.14 24.81
C ALA A 116 -20.05 6.51 25.07
N ALA A 117 -21.28 6.70 24.57
CA ALA A 117 -22.16 7.80 24.95
C ALA A 117 -23.50 7.29 25.56
N VAL A 118 -23.64 5.98 25.80
CA VAL A 118 -24.78 5.40 26.52
C VAL A 118 -24.28 4.73 27.80
N THR A 119 -23.71 5.52 28.69
CA THR A 119 -23.85 5.27 30.12
C THR A 119 -25.02 6.13 30.59
N PRO A 120 -26.19 5.56 30.92
CA PRO A 120 -27.18 6.29 31.71
C PRO A 120 -26.57 6.44 33.11
N GLY A 121 -25.92 7.58 33.34
CA GLY A 121 -25.69 8.09 34.67
C GLY A 121 -26.57 9.32 34.82
N ASN A 122 -27.48 9.28 35.81
CA ASN A 122 -28.26 10.40 36.36
C ASN A 122 -29.77 10.43 36.02
N ASP A 123 -30.48 9.39 36.40
CA ASP A 123 -31.83 9.45 36.95
C ASP A 123 -31.73 9.58 38.48
N GLY A 124 -31.73 10.84 38.93
CA GLY A 124 -31.63 11.22 40.33
C GLY A 124 -32.85 10.82 41.17
N VAL A 125 -32.76 9.69 41.85
CA VAL A 125 -33.50 9.34 43.08
C VAL A 125 -32.53 8.75 44.08
#